data_AF-A0A0Q6NXN8-F1
#
_entry.id   AF-A0A0Q6NXN8-F1
#
_cell.length_a   1.000
_cell.length_b   1.000
_cell.length_c   1.000
_cell.angle_alpha   90.00
_cell.angle_beta   90.00
_cell.angle_gamma   90.00
#
_symmetry.space_group_name_H-M   'P 1'
#
loop_
_entity.id
_entity.type
_entity.pdbx_description
1 polymer ?
#
loop_
_entity_poly.entity_id
_entity_poly.type
_entity_poly.pdbx_seq_one_letter_code
_entity_poly.pdbx_strand_id
1 'polypeptide(L)'
;MTTYALVSVGCPHCSGQFLENAKLVRPDGDAWCPHCEKLFTLDSGNLATRRTLAEAKAARRRRKDRLTELRATWSDVPAAPPKPMLMGDVLRALDELLDRLDGLTHKRS
;
A
#
# COMPACT_ATOMS: atom_id res chain seq x y z
N MET A 1 -9.90 -1.12 2.54
CA MET A 1 -9.67 -1.65 1.18
C MET A 1 -8.74 -2.85 1.27
N THR A 2 -9.17 -4.02 0.80
CA THR A 2 -8.34 -5.23 0.79
C THR A 2 -7.15 -5.01 -0.14
N THR A 3 -5.92 -5.33 0.31
CA THR A 3 -4.73 -5.16 -0.55
C THR A 3 -4.55 -6.33 -1.51
N TYR A 4 -5.43 -7.32 -1.49
CA TYR A 4 -5.29 -8.55 -2.27
C TYR A 4 -5.71 -8.31 -3.72
N ALA A 5 -4.90 -8.80 -4.65
CA ALA A 5 -5.26 -8.82 -6.06
C ALA A 5 -5.94 -10.16 -6.34
N LEU A 6 -7.22 -10.12 -6.74
CA LEU A 6 -8.01 -11.31 -7.06
C LEU A 6 -8.01 -11.56 -8.57
N VAL A 7 -8.12 -12.83 -8.95
CA VAL A 7 -8.28 -13.27 -10.35
C VAL A 7 -9.34 -14.36 -10.45
N SER A 8 -10.01 -14.42 -11.60
CA SER A 8 -10.97 -15.49 -11.89
C SER A 8 -10.22 -16.76 -12.31
N VAL A 9 -10.49 -17.85 -11.62
CA VAL A 9 -9.93 -19.18 -11.88
C VAL A 9 -11.07 -20.10 -12.30
N GLY A 10 -10.89 -20.78 -13.44
CA GLY A 10 -11.81 -21.82 -13.89
C GLY A 10 -11.44 -23.17 -13.28
N CYS A 11 -12.41 -23.89 -12.73
CA CYS A 11 -12.22 -25.26 -12.29
C CYS A 11 -12.38 -26.24 -13.46
N PRO A 12 -11.43 -27.14 -13.70
CA PRO A 12 -11.55 -28.15 -14.77
C PRO A 12 -12.58 -29.24 -14.46
N HIS A 13 -12.98 -29.41 -13.18
CA HIS A 13 -13.89 -30.49 -12.77
C HIS A 13 -15.37 -30.13 -12.90
N CYS A 14 -15.76 -28.90 -12.56
CA CYS A 14 -17.15 -28.46 -12.57
C CYS A 14 -17.41 -27.32 -13.56
N SER A 15 -16.39 -26.87 -14.30
CA SER A 15 -16.44 -25.72 -15.21
C SER A 15 -16.87 -24.40 -14.54
N GLY A 16 -17.01 -24.38 -13.22
CA GLY A 16 -17.30 -23.19 -12.43
C GLY A 16 -16.11 -22.23 -12.39
N GLN A 17 -16.42 -20.94 -12.25
CA GLN A 17 -15.43 -19.90 -12.03
C GLN A 17 -15.47 -19.43 -10.57
N PHE A 18 -14.32 -19.10 -10.01
CA PHE A 18 -14.21 -18.56 -8.66
C PHE A 18 -13.08 -17.53 -8.58
N LEU A 19 -13.15 -16.65 -7.58
CA LEU A 19 -12.12 -15.65 -7.34
C LEU A 19 -11.07 -16.20 -6.37
N GLU A 20 -9.81 -16.13 -6.78
CA GLU A 20 -8.67 -16.55 -5.95
C GLU A 20 -7.64 -15.43 -5.85
N ASN A 21 -6.86 -15.44 -4.77
CA ASN A 21 -5.73 -14.55 -4.60
C ASN A 21 -4.66 -14.83 -5.66
N ALA A 22 -4.33 -13.83 -6.47
CA ALA A 22 -3.33 -13.91 -7.51
C ALA A 22 -1.94 -14.35 -7.01
N LYS A 23 -1.66 -14.24 -5.70
CA LYS A 23 -0.43 -14.73 -5.06
C LYS A 23 -0.36 -16.27 -5.00
N LEU A 24 -1.51 -16.92 -4.88
CA LEU A 24 -1.66 -18.38 -4.78
C LEU A 24 -1.71 -19.03 -6.17
N VAL A 25 -2.22 -18.32 -7.16
CA VAL A 25 -2.26 -18.78 -8.56
C VAL A 25 -0.86 -18.73 -9.18
N ARG A 26 -0.15 -19.86 -9.14
CA ARG A 26 1.23 -20.04 -9.66
C ARG A 26 1.29 -21.24 -10.62
N PRO A 27 2.24 -21.25 -11.57
CA PRO A 27 2.47 -22.42 -12.41
C PRO A 27 2.77 -23.63 -11.54
N ASP A 28 2.18 -24.77 -11.89
CA ASP A 28 2.35 -26.07 -11.21
C ASP A 28 1.94 -26.06 -9.72
N GLY A 29 1.22 -25.01 -9.29
CA GLY A 29 0.63 -24.92 -7.96
C GLY A 29 -0.76 -25.51 -7.91
N ASP A 30 -1.21 -25.85 -6.71
CA ASP A 30 -2.56 -26.36 -6.49
C ASP A 30 -3.57 -25.24 -6.29
N ALA A 31 -4.78 -25.43 -6.81
CA ALA A 31 -5.94 -24.58 -6.59
C ALA A 31 -7.10 -25.42 -6.07
N TRP A 32 -7.78 -24.92 -5.04
CA TRP A 32 -8.96 -25.56 -4.49
C TRP A 32 -10.23 -24.90 -5.03
N CYS A 33 -11.15 -25.69 -5.55
CA CYS A 33 -12.41 -25.17 -6.07
C CYS A 33 -13.47 -25.13 -4.97
N PRO A 34 -14.11 -23.97 -4.67
CA PRO A 34 -15.18 -23.89 -3.68
C PRO A 34 -16.50 -24.52 -4.13
N HIS A 35 -16.68 -24.79 -5.43
CA HIS A 35 -17.93 -25.33 -5.98
C HIS A 35 -18.01 -26.84 -5.90
N CYS A 36 -16.90 -27.53 -6.15
CA CYS A 36 -16.85 -28.99 -6.13
C CYS A 36 -15.88 -29.54 -5.08
N GLU A 37 -15.28 -28.67 -4.28
CA GLU A 37 -14.35 -28.97 -3.18
C GLU A 37 -13.11 -29.77 -3.59
N LYS A 38 -12.85 -29.87 -4.90
CA LYS A 38 -11.70 -30.60 -5.44
C LYS A 38 -10.49 -29.70 -5.56
N LEU A 39 -9.35 -30.25 -5.16
CA LEU A 39 -8.03 -29.72 -5.46
C LEU A 39 -7.64 -30.11 -6.89
N PHE A 40 -7.03 -29.18 -7.63
CA PHE A 40 -6.49 -29.45 -8.96
C PHE A 40 -5.21 -28.65 -9.20
N THR A 41 -4.35 -29.16 -10.07
CA THR A 41 -3.09 -28.51 -10.44
C THR A 41 -3.33 -27.43 -11.51
N LEU A 42 -2.66 -26.29 -11.34
CA LEU A 42 -2.61 -25.22 -12.34
C LEU A 42 -1.57 -25.58 -13.41
N ASP A 43 -1.91 -26.57 -14.23
CA ASP A 43 -1.09 -27.03 -15.34
C ASP A 43 -0.89 -25.93 -16.40
N SER A 44 0.36 -25.58 -16.64
CA SER A 44 0.76 -24.61 -17.67
C SER A 44 0.61 -25.15 -19.10
N GLY A 45 0.36 -26.45 -19.29
CA GLY A 45 -0.01 -27.04 -20.58
C GLY A 45 -1.41 -26.64 -21.05
N ASN A 46 -2.34 -26.42 -20.13
CA ASN A 46 -3.72 -26.06 -20.47
C ASN A 46 -3.85 -24.57 -20.85
N LEU A 47 -4.44 -24.28 -22.02
CA LEU A 47 -4.62 -22.92 -22.53
C LEU A 47 -5.44 -22.02 -21.57
N ALA A 48 -6.49 -22.56 -20.94
CA ALA A 48 -7.31 -21.80 -20.01
C ALA A 48 -6.50 -21.40 -18.77
N THR A 49 -5.79 -22.38 -18.18
CA THR A 49 -4.91 -22.15 -17.03
C THR A 49 -3.79 -21.16 -17.35
N ARG A 50 -3.19 -21.22 -18.55
CA ARG A 50 -2.19 -20.25 -19.00
C ARG A 50 -2.70 -18.81 -19.00
N ARG A 51 -3.94 -18.60 -19.46
CA ARG A 51 -4.58 -17.27 -19.43
C ARG A 51 -4.75 -16.79 -17.99
N THR A 52 -5.30 -17.64 -17.13
CA THR A 52 -5.44 -17.34 -15.70
C THR A 52 -4.10 -17.05 -15.02
N LEU A 53 -3.04 -17.79 -15.34
CA LEU A 53 -1.68 -17.54 -14.83
C LEU A 53 -1.12 -16.20 -15.31
N ALA A 54 -1.36 -15.83 -16.57
CA ALA A 54 -0.97 -14.53 -17.12
C ALA A 54 -1.72 -13.38 -16.44
N GLU A 55 -3.02 -13.53 -16.22
CA GLU A 55 -3.84 -12.59 -15.47
C GLU A 55 -3.37 -12.43 -14.03
N ALA A 56 -3.06 -13.54 -13.35
CA ALA A 56 -2.50 -13.53 -12.00
C ALA A 56 -1.16 -12.79 -11.94
N LYS A 57 -0.29 -13.01 -12.93
CA LYS A 57 0.99 -12.29 -13.05
C LYS A 57 0.77 -10.79 -13.25
N ALA A 58 -0.15 -10.40 -14.13
CA ALA A 58 -0.49 -9.01 -14.39
C ALA A 58 -1.10 -8.33 -13.14
N ALA A 59 -1.99 -9.02 -12.43
CA ALA A 59 -2.61 -8.54 -11.20
C ALA A 59 -1.57 -8.32 -10.09
N ARG A 60 -0.60 -9.24 -9.95
CA ARG A 60 0.54 -9.09 -9.03
C ARG A 60 1.40 -7.87 -9.36
N ARG A 61 1.66 -7.61 -10.65
CA ARG A 61 2.40 -6.42 -11.11
C ARG A 61 1.66 -5.13 -10.75
N ARG A 62 0.39 -5.00 -11.15
CA ARG A 62 -0.43 -3.82 -10.80
C ARG A 62 -0.47 -3.54 -9.29
N ARG A 63 -0.57 -4.59 -8.47
CA ARG A 63 -0.50 -4.46 -7.01
C ARG A 63 0.86 -3.91 -6.55
N LYS A 64 1.96 -4.45 -7.09
CA LYS A 64 3.32 -3.98 -6.76
C LYS A 64 3.49 -2.51 -7.17
N ASP A 65 3.02 -2.14 -8.34
CA ASP A 65 3.13 -0.78 -8.87
C ASP A 65 2.35 0.20 -7.99
N ARG A 66 1.09 -0.13 -7.65
CA ARG A 66 0.28 0.66 -6.69
C ARG A 66 0.96 0.79 -5.32
N LEU A 67 1.55 -0.29 -4.79
CA LEU A 67 2.26 -0.22 -3.51
C LEU A 67 3.52 0.64 -3.59
N THR A 68 4.16 0.68 -4.76
CA THR A 68 5.35 1.51 -5.00
C THR A 68 4.96 2.97 -5.10
N GLU A 69 3.87 3.27 -5.82
CA GLU A 69 3.28 4.61 -5.93
C GLU A 69 2.86 5.15 -4.55
N LEU A 70 2.12 4.36 -3.76
CA LEU A 70 1.72 4.74 -2.40
C LEU A 70 2.94 4.99 -1.50
N ARG A 71 3.99 4.19 -1.65
CA ARG A 71 5.24 4.39 -0.89
C ARG A 71 5.92 5.69 -1.30
N ALA A 72 5.95 6.01 -2.60
CA ALA A 72 6.51 7.27 -3.08
C ALA A 72 5.73 8.48 -2.52
N THR A 73 4.40 8.42 -2.51
CA THR A 73 3.56 9.50 -1.93
C THR A 73 3.83 9.74 -0.45
N TRP A 74 4.20 8.70 0.29
CA TRP A 74 4.54 8.83 1.72
C TRP A 74 5.97 9.32 1.95
N SER A 75 6.89 9.04 1.01
CA SER A 75 8.27 9.54 1.06
C SER A 75 8.36 11.05 0.81
N ASP A 76 7.38 11.64 0.11
CA ASP A 76 7.31 13.08 -0.17
C ASP A 76 6.72 13.90 1.01
N VAL A 77 6.30 13.24 2.09
CA VAL A 77 5.98 13.93 3.35
C VAL A 77 7.32 14.38 3.96
N PRO A 78 7.53 15.68 4.25
CA PRO A 78 8.76 16.15 4.84
C PRO A 78 9.08 15.34 6.10
N ALA A 79 10.23 14.65 6.08
CA ALA A 79 10.70 13.81 7.19
C ALA A 79 10.98 14.60 8.48
N ALA A 80 10.90 15.93 8.43
CA ALA A 80 10.93 16.76 9.61
C ALA A 80 9.52 16.83 10.19
N PRO A 81 9.22 16.14 11.32
CA PRO A 81 8.17 16.66 12.20
C PRO A 81 8.51 18.15 12.45
N PRO A 82 7.53 19.06 12.48
CA PRO A 82 7.79 20.41 12.96
C PRO A 82 8.53 20.26 14.28
N LYS A 83 9.73 20.83 14.35
CA LYS A 83 10.60 20.72 15.53
C LYS A 83 9.70 21.01 16.74
N PRO A 84 9.49 20.04 17.65
CA PRO A 84 8.53 20.25 18.73
C PRO A 84 9.00 21.50 19.46
N MET A 85 8.16 22.52 19.52
CA MET A 85 8.50 23.75 20.22
C MET A 85 8.82 23.36 21.66
N LEU A 86 10.09 23.45 22.04
CA LEU A 86 10.50 23.15 23.39
C LEU A 86 10.07 24.33 24.26
N MET A 87 9.81 24.08 25.54
CA MET A 87 9.48 25.16 26.48
C MET A 87 10.55 26.27 26.48
N GLY A 88 11.82 25.90 26.25
CA GLY A 88 12.91 26.88 26.09
C GLY A 88 12.79 27.76 24.83
N ASP A 89 12.20 27.27 23.75
CA ASP A 89 11.94 28.07 22.54
C ASP A 89 10.83 29.10 22.79
N VAL A 90 9.82 28.71 23.60
CA VAL A 90 8.73 29.61 24.03
C VAL A 90 9.25 30.69 24.98
N LEU A 91 10.06 30.32 25.96
CA LEU A 91 10.66 31.26 26.91
C LEU A 91 11.56 32.28 26.20
N ARG A 92 12.40 31.83 25.26
CA ARG A 92 13.24 32.73 24.47
C ARG A 92 12.43 33.70 23.61
N ALA A 93 11.31 33.24 23.03
CA ALA A 93 10.43 34.11 22.26
C ALA A 93 9.71 35.16 23.14
N LEU A 94 9.40 34.80 24.39
CA LEU A 94 8.84 35.73 25.38
C LEU A 94 9.88 36.77 25.81
N ASP A 95 11.13 36.36 26.09
CA ASP A 95 12.22 37.28 26.44
C ASP A 95 12.46 38.30 25.32
N GLU A 96 12.55 37.86 24.06
CA GLU A 96 12.69 38.77 22.91
C GLU A 96 11.52 39.76 22.77
N LEU A 97 10.32 39.36 23.19
CA LEU A 97 9.13 40.21 23.12
C LEU A 97 9.11 41.24 24.25
N LEU A 98 9.58 40.86 25.44
CA LEU A 98 9.78 41.77 26.57
C LEU A 98 10.87 42.81 26.26
N ASP A 99 12.01 42.39 25.72
CA ASP A 99 13.09 43.30 25.31
C ASP A 99 12.64 44.32 24.25
N ARG A 100 11.79 43.90 23.32
CA ARG A 100 11.19 44.80 22.32
C ARG A 100 10.24 45.81 22.95
N LEU A 101 9.45 45.39 23.94
CA LEU A 101 8.54 46.28 24.66
C LEU A 101 9.32 47.30 25.49
N ASP A 102 10.38 46.89 26.18
CA ASP A 102 11.26 47.77 26.95
C ASP A 102 12.02 48.76 26.04
N GLY A 103 12.47 48.30 24.88
CA GLY A 103 13.04 49.18 23.86
C GLY A 103 12.05 50.23 23.32
N LEU A 104 10.74 49.96 23.35
CA LEU A 104 9.69 50.89 22.92
C LEU A 104 9.28 51.86 24.04
N THR A 105 9.33 51.45 25.30
CA THR A 105 9.05 52.32 26.46
C THR A 105 10.20 53.30 26.70
N HIS A 106 11.45 52.88 26.55
CA HIS A 106 12.63 53.76 26.68
C HIS A 106 12.85 54.73 25.52
N LYS A 107 12.28 54.47 24.33
CA LYS A 107 12.29 55.44 23.21
C LYS A 107 11.24 56.54 23.33
N ARG A 108 10.32 56.43 24.30
CA ARG A 108 9.17 57.33 24.48
C ARG A 108 9.35 58.37 25.59
N SER A 109 10.52 58.38 26.24
CA SER A 109 11.02 59.40 27.17
C SER A 109 12.11 60.22 26.51
#